data_AF-A0A1Z5KMF2-F1
#
_entry.id   AF-A0A1Z5KMF2-F1
#
_cell.length_a   1.000
_cell.length_b   1.000
_cell.length_c   1.000
_cell.angle_alpha   90.00
_cell.angle_beta   90.00
_cell.angle_gamma   90.00
#
_symmetry.space_group_name_H-M   'P 1'
#
loop_
_entity.id
_entity.type
_entity.pdbx_description
1 polymer ?
#
loop_
_entity_poly.entity_id
_entity_poly.type
_entity_poly.pdbx_seq_one_letter_code
_entity_poly.pdbx_strand_id
1 'polypeptide(L)'
;MPPVEGQEEALARMTKIVNAFLARPDSGPFREPVDWRGLELHDYPEIIKHMMDLGTIKRKLERNQYQTAAQVASDIRLVWSNCMTYNAEGSDFWLLAKGFSRRFEDRYRRVKADVDVGEDLEEEEDKDDEEDEEGAGEDGEDDEEEGEDFGEGEGEDEDENELGSSSHASGLDGATLDERSKFSANLLMLTGLELGYVVKTIEIQCPQAIEIGQQVPGKMEIVVDRLISNASLFNKLSEYAEQKASQRRQKVPMRKAPTIIDISNRRKRKR
;
A
#
# COMPACT_ATOMS: atom_id res chain seq x y z
N MET A 1 -3.41 5.99 -41.05
CA MET A 1 -2.89 7.36 -41.27
C MET A 1 -1.58 7.47 -40.51
N PRO A 2 -0.55 8.10 -41.08
CA PRO A 2 0.71 8.34 -40.36
C PRO A 2 0.48 9.31 -39.18
N PRO A 3 1.31 9.24 -38.12
CA PRO A 3 1.27 10.19 -37.01
C PRO A 3 1.49 11.64 -37.50
N VAL A 4 0.88 12.60 -36.82
CA VAL A 4 1.16 14.04 -37.05
C VAL A 4 2.62 14.31 -36.63
N GLU A 5 3.33 15.17 -37.38
CA GLU A 5 4.74 15.54 -37.11
C GLU A 5 4.97 15.86 -35.62
N GLY A 6 5.99 15.26 -35.01
CA GLY A 6 6.31 15.40 -33.57
C GLY A 6 5.47 14.56 -32.60
N GLN A 7 4.41 13.86 -33.05
CA GLN A 7 3.60 13.00 -32.17
C GLN A 7 4.23 11.62 -31.92
N GLU A 8 5.07 11.12 -32.81
CA GLU A 8 5.66 9.78 -32.68
C GLU A 8 6.55 9.68 -31.44
N GLU A 9 7.35 10.72 -31.17
CA GLU A 9 8.18 10.78 -29.96
C GLU A 9 7.33 10.89 -28.69
N ALA A 10 6.28 11.72 -28.73
CA ALA A 10 5.34 11.84 -27.62
C ALA A 10 4.62 10.51 -27.33
N LEU A 11 4.20 9.78 -28.36
CA LEU A 11 3.60 8.44 -28.24
C LEU A 11 4.60 7.40 -27.73
N ALA A 12 5.87 7.49 -28.13
CA ALA A 12 6.93 6.65 -27.58
C ALA A 12 7.15 6.91 -26.08
N ARG A 13 7.15 8.18 -25.65
CA ARG A 13 7.20 8.54 -24.23
C ARG A 13 5.97 8.05 -23.47
N MET A 14 4.77 8.18 -24.03
CA MET A 14 3.56 7.61 -23.45
C MET A 14 3.65 6.08 -23.30
N THR A 15 4.24 5.39 -24.28
CA THR A 15 4.48 3.95 -24.22
C THR A 15 5.41 3.59 -23.05
N LYS A 16 6.48 4.35 -22.83
CA LYS A 16 7.35 4.19 -21.65
C LYS A 16 6.57 4.37 -20.35
N ILE A 17 5.72 5.40 -20.25
CA ILE A 17 4.88 5.66 -19.07
C ILE A 17 3.94 4.48 -18.79
N VAL A 18 3.22 3.98 -19.80
CA VAL A 18 2.32 2.83 -19.64
C VAL A 18 3.07 1.58 -19.18
N ASN A 19 4.23 1.30 -19.77
CA ASN A 19 5.04 0.15 -19.36
C ASN A 19 5.57 0.29 -17.92
N ALA A 20 5.93 1.51 -17.49
CA ALA A 20 6.34 1.76 -16.12
C ALA A 20 5.22 1.44 -15.12
N PHE A 21 3.98 1.88 -15.38
CA PHE A 21 2.84 1.52 -14.53
C PHE A 21 2.59 0.00 -14.54
N LEU A 22 2.62 -0.65 -15.71
CA LEU A 22 2.43 -2.10 -15.81
C LEU A 22 3.50 -2.90 -15.06
N ALA A 23 4.72 -2.39 -14.96
CA ALA A 23 5.81 -3.04 -14.24
C ALA A 23 5.65 -2.98 -12.72
N ARG A 24 4.92 -1.98 -12.18
CA ARG A 24 4.76 -1.84 -10.74
C ARG A 24 3.98 -3.01 -10.13
N PRO A 25 4.39 -3.57 -8.98
CA PRO A 25 3.71 -4.72 -8.38
C PRO A 25 2.24 -4.46 -8.02
N ASP A 26 1.94 -3.24 -7.58
CA ASP A 26 0.61 -2.77 -7.15
C ASP A 26 -0.35 -2.48 -8.32
N SER A 27 0.12 -2.46 -9.57
CA SER A 27 -0.76 -2.17 -10.72
C SER A 27 -1.69 -3.31 -11.14
N GLY A 28 -1.59 -4.47 -10.49
CA GLY A 28 -2.36 -5.70 -10.80
C GLY A 28 -3.83 -5.48 -11.17
N PRO A 29 -4.61 -4.72 -10.38
CA PRO A 29 -6.04 -4.46 -10.64
C PRO A 29 -6.33 -3.72 -11.95
N PHE A 30 -5.34 -3.04 -12.53
CA PHE A 30 -5.50 -2.18 -13.70
C PHE A 30 -4.90 -2.77 -14.98
N ARG A 31 -4.34 -3.98 -14.92
CA ARG A 31 -3.58 -4.57 -16.04
C ARG A 31 -4.48 -5.19 -17.11
N GLU A 32 -5.66 -5.64 -16.73
CA GLU A 32 -6.63 -6.28 -17.62
C GLU A 32 -8.03 -5.70 -17.35
N PRO A 33 -8.99 -5.85 -18.29
CA PRO A 33 -10.36 -5.43 -18.07
C PRO A 33 -10.95 -6.05 -16.81
N VAL A 34 -11.72 -5.27 -16.05
CA VAL A 34 -12.44 -5.77 -14.88
C VAL A 34 -13.41 -6.88 -15.30
N ASP A 35 -13.19 -8.09 -14.79
CA ASP A 35 -14.10 -9.23 -14.98
C ASP A 35 -15.29 -9.12 -14.04
N TRP A 36 -16.14 -8.13 -14.28
CA TRP A 36 -17.33 -7.86 -13.47
C TRP A 36 -18.32 -9.03 -13.46
N ARG A 37 -18.28 -9.93 -14.45
CA ARG A 37 -19.09 -11.17 -14.43
C ARG A 37 -18.52 -12.19 -13.46
N GLY A 38 -17.21 -12.45 -13.55
CA GLY A 38 -16.52 -13.38 -12.63
C GLY A 38 -16.48 -12.89 -11.19
N LEU A 39 -16.55 -11.57 -10.97
CA LEU A 39 -16.60 -10.93 -9.66
C LEU A 39 -18.04 -10.67 -9.16
N GLU A 40 -19.06 -11.06 -9.92
CA GLU A 40 -20.49 -10.86 -9.57
C GLU A 40 -20.89 -9.39 -9.33
N LEU A 41 -20.20 -8.46 -10.00
CA LEU A 41 -20.45 -7.02 -9.96
C LEU A 41 -21.49 -6.62 -11.02
N HIS A 42 -22.75 -6.96 -10.76
CA HIS A 42 -23.84 -6.81 -11.74
C HIS A 42 -24.14 -5.35 -12.13
N ASP A 43 -23.87 -4.41 -11.23
CA ASP A 43 -24.05 -2.97 -11.38
C ASP A 43 -22.84 -2.27 -12.05
N TYR A 44 -21.70 -2.93 -12.16
CA TYR A 44 -20.49 -2.37 -12.78
C TYR A 44 -20.73 -1.79 -14.18
N PRO A 45 -21.36 -2.49 -15.16
CA PRO A 45 -21.65 -1.90 -16.46
C PRO A 45 -22.75 -0.81 -16.42
N GLU A 46 -23.53 -0.74 -15.34
CA GLU A 46 -24.49 0.33 -15.12
C GLU A 46 -23.82 1.60 -14.63
N ILE A 47 -22.80 1.49 -13.79
CA ILE A 47 -22.04 2.63 -13.25
C ILE A 47 -20.94 3.06 -14.24
N ILE A 48 -20.14 2.11 -14.72
CA ILE A 48 -18.99 2.35 -15.59
C ILE A 48 -19.36 2.14 -17.07
N LYS A 49 -19.60 3.27 -17.75
CA LYS A 49 -20.06 3.29 -19.15
C LYS A 49 -18.97 3.00 -20.18
N HIS A 50 -17.73 3.36 -19.86
CA HIS A 50 -16.58 3.20 -20.76
C HIS A 50 -15.47 2.45 -20.05
N MET A 51 -15.38 1.14 -20.30
CA MET A 51 -14.33 0.28 -19.73
C MET A 51 -12.97 0.65 -20.30
N MET A 52 -11.94 0.62 -19.44
CA MET A 52 -10.55 0.78 -19.86
C MET A 52 -9.62 0.13 -18.83
N ASP A 53 -8.46 -0.31 -19.30
CA ASP A 53 -7.38 -0.90 -18.52
C ASP A 53 -6.02 -0.64 -19.21
N LEU A 54 -4.92 -0.73 -18.47
CA LEU A 54 -3.58 -0.45 -18.99
C LEU A 54 -3.13 -1.44 -20.07
N GLY A 55 -3.56 -2.71 -20.00
CA GLY A 55 -3.26 -3.72 -21.00
C GLY A 55 -3.91 -3.39 -22.35
N THR A 56 -5.17 -2.94 -22.32
CA THR A 56 -5.88 -2.42 -23.50
C THR A 56 -5.17 -1.19 -24.06
N ILE A 57 -4.79 -0.23 -23.23
CA ILE A 57 -4.05 0.97 -23.68
C ILE A 57 -2.73 0.58 -24.35
N LYS A 58 -1.97 -0.34 -23.75
CA LYS A 58 -0.74 -0.87 -24.34
C LYS A 58 -0.98 -1.50 -25.71
N ARG A 59 -1.97 -2.39 -25.84
CA ARG A 59 -2.34 -3.00 -27.13
C ARG A 59 -2.76 -1.97 -28.18
N LYS A 60 -3.47 -0.92 -27.76
CA LYS A 60 -3.88 0.18 -28.66
C LYS A 60 -2.67 0.98 -29.14
N LEU A 61 -1.68 1.24 -28.29
CA LEU A 61 -0.40 1.86 -28.66
C LEU A 61 0.37 0.99 -29.67
N GLU A 62 0.55 -0.30 -29.38
CA GLU A 62 1.27 -1.25 -30.26
C GLU A 62 0.62 -1.38 -31.65
N ARG A 63 -0.70 -1.20 -31.72
CA ARG A 63 -1.48 -1.25 -32.97
C ARG A 63 -1.61 0.12 -33.65
N ASN A 64 -0.90 1.15 -33.17
CA ASN A 64 -0.97 2.52 -33.68
C ASN A 64 -2.41 3.06 -33.75
N GLN A 65 -3.24 2.73 -32.76
CA GLN A 65 -4.64 3.18 -32.67
C GLN A 65 -4.80 4.55 -32.02
N TYR A 66 -3.70 5.14 -31.54
CA TYR A 66 -3.65 6.51 -31.06
C TYR A 66 -2.87 7.38 -32.05
N GLN A 67 -3.39 8.58 -32.27
CA GLN A 67 -2.80 9.60 -33.14
C GLN A 67 -2.01 10.64 -32.34
N THR A 68 -2.35 10.82 -31.06
CA THR A 68 -1.74 11.84 -30.19
C THR A 68 -1.56 11.32 -28.78
N ALA A 69 -0.56 11.87 -28.07
CA ALA A 69 -0.35 11.58 -26.65
C ALA A 69 -1.57 11.94 -25.77
N ALA A 70 -2.37 12.93 -26.18
CA ALA A 70 -3.59 13.32 -25.48
C ALA A 70 -4.66 12.22 -25.48
N GLN A 71 -4.78 11.46 -26.57
CA GLN A 71 -5.73 10.33 -26.62
C GLN A 71 -5.31 9.21 -25.65
N VAL A 72 -4.01 8.92 -25.58
CA VAL A 72 -3.48 7.95 -24.61
C VAL A 72 -3.73 8.43 -23.18
N ALA A 73 -3.46 9.72 -22.91
CA ALA A 73 -3.68 10.31 -21.60
C ALA A 73 -5.16 10.29 -21.17
N SER A 74 -6.09 10.51 -22.11
CA SER A 74 -7.52 10.39 -21.86
C SER A 74 -7.89 8.99 -21.38
N ASP A 75 -7.38 7.94 -22.03
CA ASP A 75 -7.69 6.57 -21.65
C ASP A 75 -7.02 6.17 -20.33
N ILE A 76 -5.79 6.65 -20.04
CA ILE A 76 -5.13 6.42 -18.75
C ILE A 76 -5.94 7.05 -17.61
N ARG A 77 -6.39 8.31 -17.77
CA ARG A 77 -7.26 8.97 -16.79
C ARG A 77 -8.59 8.24 -16.61
N LEU A 78 -9.11 7.64 -17.68
CA LEU A 78 -10.33 6.85 -17.63
C LEU A 78 -10.16 5.61 -16.73
N VAL A 79 -9.00 4.93 -16.76
CA VAL A 79 -8.71 3.81 -15.85
C VAL A 79 -8.85 4.23 -14.39
N TRP A 80 -8.20 5.34 -14.00
CA TRP A 80 -8.20 5.82 -12.61
C TRP A 80 -9.56 6.34 -12.18
N SER A 81 -10.20 7.16 -13.02
CA SER A 81 -11.52 7.73 -12.72
C SER A 81 -12.60 6.68 -12.63
N ASN A 82 -12.59 5.65 -13.48
CA ASN A 82 -13.51 4.51 -13.34
C ASN A 82 -13.33 3.80 -12.00
N CYS A 83 -12.08 3.55 -11.60
CA CYS A 83 -11.79 2.94 -10.30
C CYS A 83 -12.33 3.79 -9.15
N MET A 84 -12.05 5.09 -9.16
CA MET A 84 -12.51 6.03 -8.12
C MET A 84 -14.03 6.27 -8.14
N THR A 85 -14.69 6.08 -9.28
CA THR A 85 -16.15 6.21 -9.42
C THR A 85 -16.87 4.99 -8.86
N TYR A 86 -16.35 3.80 -9.12
CA TYR A 86 -16.98 2.56 -8.69
C TYR A 86 -16.69 2.22 -7.23
N ASN A 87 -15.47 2.50 -6.76
CA ASN A 87 -15.05 2.17 -5.40
C ASN A 87 -15.30 3.33 -4.45
N ALA A 88 -15.64 3.01 -3.19
CA ALA A 88 -15.85 4.01 -2.15
C ALA A 88 -14.58 4.87 -1.94
N GLU A 89 -14.78 6.17 -1.71
CA GLU A 89 -13.71 7.09 -1.36
C GLU A 89 -12.99 6.61 -0.09
N GLY A 90 -11.66 6.66 -0.12
CA GLY A 90 -10.80 6.16 0.96
C GLY A 90 -10.56 4.64 0.96
N SER A 91 -11.23 3.85 0.11
CA SER A 91 -10.90 2.42 -0.04
C SER A 91 -9.52 2.22 -0.67
N ASP A 92 -8.91 1.04 -0.47
CA ASP A 92 -7.59 0.70 -1.01
C ASP A 92 -7.49 0.93 -2.53
N PHE A 93 -8.50 0.48 -3.30
CA PHE A 93 -8.53 0.66 -4.75
C PHE A 93 -8.68 2.13 -5.14
N TRP A 94 -9.44 2.91 -4.36
CA TRP A 94 -9.62 4.33 -4.59
C TRP A 94 -8.34 5.12 -4.32
N LEU A 95 -7.68 4.88 -3.18
CA LEU A 95 -6.42 5.52 -2.81
C LEU A 95 -5.30 5.15 -3.79
N LEU A 96 -5.23 3.88 -4.20
CA LEU A 96 -4.28 3.41 -5.20
C LEU A 96 -4.48 4.10 -6.55
N ALA A 97 -5.73 4.20 -7.03
CA ALA A 97 -6.05 4.91 -8.27
C ALA A 97 -5.73 6.40 -8.18
N LYS A 98 -5.99 7.05 -7.03
CA LYS A 98 -5.63 8.45 -6.77
C LYS A 98 -4.12 8.66 -6.84
N GLY A 99 -3.34 7.79 -6.19
CA GLY A 99 -1.88 7.81 -6.23
C GLY A 99 -1.32 7.62 -7.64
N PHE A 100 -1.88 6.67 -8.42
CA PHE A 100 -1.51 6.52 -9.83
C PHE A 100 -1.90 7.70 -10.70
N SER A 101 -3.06 8.31 -10.46
CA SER A 101 -3.49 9.52 -11.16
C SER A 101 -2.52 10.67 -10.93
N ARG A 102 -2.07 10.92 -9.69
CA ARG A 102 -1.07 11.95 -9.37
C ARG A 102 0.25 11.70 -10.09
N ARG A 103 0.83 10.50 -9.92
CA ARG A 103 2.10 10.10 -10.57
C ARG A 103 2.00 10.21 -12.10
N PHE A 104 0.85 9.88 -12.69
CA PHE A 104 0.62 9.99 -14.12
C PHE A 104 0.66 11.44 -14.59
N GLU A 105 -0.04 12.35 -13.92
CA GLU A 105 -0.07 13.77 -14.33
C GLU A 105 1.33 14.41 -14.27
N ASP A 106 2.15 14.04 -13.27
CA ASP A 106 3.51 14.54 -13.16
C ASP A 106 4.40 14.09 -14.32
N ARG A 107 4.32 12.81 -14.70
CA ARG A 107 5.02 12.28 -15.88
C ARG A 107 4.47 12.85 -17.18
N TYR A 108 3.15 13.01 -17.30
CA TYR A 108 2.50 13.54 -18.50
C TYR A 108 2.81 15.02 -18.73
N ARG A 109 2.99 15.81 -17.65
CA ARG A 109 3.42 17.21 -17.74
C ARG A 109 4.76 17.35 -18.46
N ARG A 110 5.72 16.46 -18.19
CA ARG A 110 7.02 16.39 -18.88
C ARG A 110 6.85 16.05 -20.35
N VAL A 111 6.01 15.04 -20.67
CA VAL A 111 5.72 14.70 -22.08
C VAL A 111 5.19 15.89 -22.87
N LYS A 112 4.37 16.75 -22.25
CA LYS A 112 3.86 17.99 -22.86
C LYS A 112 4.92 19.11 -22.96
N ALA A 113 5.84 19.20 -21.99
CA ALA A 113 6.92 20.20 -22.00
C ALA A 113 8.02 19.85 -23.01
N ASP A 114 8.38 18.57 -23.14
CA ASP A 114 9.42 18.06 -24.05
C ASP A 114 8.93 17.90 -25.49
N VAL A 115 7.74 18.44 -25.82
CA VAL A 115 7.40 18.74 -27.22
C VAL A 115 8.14 20.02 -27.67
N ASP A 116 8.75 20.77 -26.74
CA ASP A 116 9.42 22.05 -26.99
C ASP A 116 10.96 22.04 -26.79
N VAL A 117 11.52 21.08 -26.03
CA VAL A 117 12.98 20.91 -25.92
C VAL A 117 13.29 19.42 -25.72
N GLY A 118 14.06 18.83 -26.63
CA GLY A 118 14.49 17.44 -26.53
C GLY A 118 15.65 17.30 -25.56
N GLU A 119 15.48 16.51 -24.50
CA GLU A 119 16.57 15.86 -23.75
C GLU A 119 16.05 14.71 -22.88
N ASP A 120 16.94 13.76 -22.62
CA ASP A 120 16.69 12.40 -22.13
C ASP A 120 15.99 12.32 -20.77
N LEU A 121 14.90 11.55 -20.70
CA LEU A 121 14.29 11.13 -19.43
C LEU A 121 15.15 10.02 -18.80
N GLU A 122 16.02 10.41 -17.87
CA GLU A 122 16.64 9.49 -16.93
C GLU A 122 15.55 8.80 -16.09
N GLU A 123 15.71 7.49 -15.86
CA GLU A 123 14.86 6.69 -14.99
C GLU A 123 15.06 7.14 -13.54
N GLU A 124 14.38 8.21 -13.14
CA GLU A 124 14.20 8.53 -11.73
C GLU A 124 13.41 7.37 -11.10
N GLU A 125 14.12 6.51 -10.37
CA GLU A 125 13.52 5.56 -9.43
C GLU A 125 12.58 6.36 -8.51
N ASP A 126 11.31 5.97 -8.48
CA ASP A 126 10.26 6.57 -7.65
C ASP A 126 10.75 6.66 -6.18
N LYS A 127 11.29 7.81 -5.76
CA LYS A 127 11.73 8.10 -4.38
C LYS A 127 10.59 8.59 -3.49
N ASP A 128 9.36 8.62 -4.00
CA ASP A 128 8.23 9.30 -3.37
C ASP A 128 7.36 8.38 -2.50
N ASP A 129 7.87 7.21 -2.06
CA ASP A 129 7.10 6.28 -1.22
C ASP A 129 7.17 6.61 0.30
N GLU A 130 7.63 7.80 0.71
CA GLU A 130 7.75 8.18 2.14
C GLU A 130 7.02 9.48 2.58
N GLU A 131 6.14 10.10 1.78
CA GLU A 131 5.51 11.40 2.17
C GLU A 131 3.97 11.47 2.15
N ASP A 132 3.24 10.38 2.42
CA ASP A 132 1.79 10.47 2.68
C ASP A 132 1.43 9.94 4.09
N GLU A 133 2.15 10.40 5.12
CA GLU A 133 1.65 10.46 6.49
C GLU A 133 2.11 11.79 7.11
N GLU A 134 1.40 12.90 6.89
CA GLU A 134 1.23 13.99 7.87
C GLU A 134 0.09 14.93 7.39
N GLY A 135 -0.83 15.29 8.30
CA GLY A 135 -1.54 16.57 8.23
C GLY A 135 -3.07 16.55 8.24
N ALA A 136 -3.68 16.19 9.37
CA ALA A 136 -4.95 16.78 9.80
C ALA A 136 -5.04 16.85 11.34
N GLY A 137 -4.13 17.60 11.95
CA GLY A 137 -4.41 18.48 13.10
C GLY A 137 -4.25 19.92 12.60
N GLU A 138 -4.85 20.98 13.14
CA GLU A 138 -5.43 21.26 14.45
C GLU A 138 -6.45 22.40 14.31
N ASP A 139 -7.54 22.35 15.09
CA ASP A 139 -8.19 23.50 15.75
C ASP A 139 -9.45 22.97 16.48
N GLY A 140 -9.61 22.99 17.81
CA GLY A 140 -8.99 23.80 18.86
C GLY A 140 -9.98 24.85 19.34
N GLU A 141 -11.02 24.47 20.10
CA GLU A 141 -11.73 25.38 21.00
C GLU A 141 -12.11 24.64 22.29
N ASP A 142 -11.56 25.20 23.37
CA ASP A 142 -11.79 24.89 24.79
C ASP A 142 -13.27 25.13 25.18
N ASP A 143 -13.79 24.31 26.09
CA ASP A 143 -14.57 24.85 27.21
C ASP A 143 -14.62 23.85 28.37
N GLU A 144 -14.53 24.44 29.56
CA GLU A 144 -14.17 23.88 30.86
C GLU A 144 -15.32 23.22 31.66
N GLU A 145 -14.91 22.47 32.69
CA GLU A 145 -15.61 22.20 33.97
C GLU A 145 -16.86 21.28 33.97
N GLU A 146 -17.14 20.40 34.94
CA GLU A 146 -16.76 20.16 36.35
C GLU A 146 -16.66 18.62 36.54
N GLY A 147 -15.81 18.03 37.40
CA GLY A 147 -15.92 18.02 38.86
C GLY A 147 -16.69 16.77 39.34
N GLU A 148 -16.01 15.86 40.06
CA GLU A 148 -16.50 14.85 41.04
C GLU A 148 -15.40 13.77 41.17
N ASP A 149 -14.42 13.95 42.05
CA ASP A 149 -14.41 13.49 43.46
C ASP A 149 -14.88 12.02 43.62
N PHE A 150 -13.93 11.10 43.88
CA PHE A 150 -14.05 10.12 44.96
C PHE A 150 -12.75 9.33 45.15
N GLY A 151 -12.18 9.42 46.35
CA GLY A 151 -11.75 8.25 47.12
C GLY A 151 -10.31 7.76 46.99
N GLU A 152 -9.47 8.28 47.89
CA GLU A 152 -8.18 7.69 48.30
C GLU A 152 -8.33 6.26 48.85
N GLY A 153 -7.28 5.46 48.64
CA GLY A 153 -7.06 4.17 49.27
C GLY A 153 -5.62 3.71 49.10
N GLU A 154 -4.76 4.09 50.04
CA GLU A 154 -3.44 3.51 50.36
C GLU A 154 -3.58 1.97 50.52
N GLY A 155 -2.62 1.08 50.29
CA GLY A 155 -1.16 1.02 50.36
C GLY A 155 -0.78 -0.47 50.58
N GLU A 156 0.52 -0.78 50.72
CA GLU A 156 1.13 -2.07 51.15
C GLU A 156 1.70 -3.00 50.04
N ASP A 157 2.93 -2.66 49.63
CA ASP A 157 4.21 -3.39 49.67
C ASP A 157 4.34 -4.95 49.75
N GLU A 158 5.46 -5.40 49.15
CA GLU A 158 6.32 -6.58 49.43
C GLU A 158 5.93 -7.97 48.85
N ASP A 159 6.70 -8.46 47.86
CA ASP A 159 7.88 -9.30 48.10
C ASP A 159 8.52 -9.86 46.81
N GLU A 160 9.86 -9.76 46.73
CA GLU A 160 10.71 -10.47 45.79
C GLU A 160 10.88 -11.94 46.21
N ASN A 161 10.85 -12.90 45.27
CA ASN A 161 11.63 -14.12 45.47
C ASN A 161 12.08 -14.80 44.16
N GLU A 162 13.33 -15.26 44.23
CA GLU A 162 14.13 -15.93 43.21
C GLU A 162 13.78 -17.43 43.02
N LEU A 163 14.00 -17.90 41.79
CA LEU A 163 14.57 -19.19 41.36
C LEU A 163 13.88 -20.52 41.72
N GLY A 164 13.62 -21.32 40.68
CA GLY A 164 13.54 -22.78 40.83
C GLY A 164 12.89 -23.54 39.67
N SER A 165 13.72 -24.08 38.76
CA SER A 165 13.33 -25.06 37.73
C SER A 165 12.59 -26.28 38.31
N SER A 166 11.48 -26.70 37.69
CA SER A 166 11.09 -28.10 37.57
C SER A 166 9.77 -28.27 36.79
N SER A 167 9.88 -29.03 35.71
CA SER A 167 8.83 -29.70 34.94
C SER A 167 7.62 -30.22 35.73
N HIS A 168 6.41 -29.87 35.32
CA HIS A 168 5.43 -30.78 34.71
C HIS A 168 4.08 -30.11 34.43
N ALA A 169 3.71 -30.08 33.15
CA ALA A 169 2.36 -30.25 32.59
C ALA A 169 1.15 -29.61 33.29
N SER A 170 0.57 -28.56 32.69
CA SER A 170 -0.75 -28.57 32.05
C SER A 170 -1.27 -27.15 31.78
N GLY A 171 -1.74 -26.90 30.55
CA GLY A 171 -2.72 -25.85 30.26
C GLY A 171 -2.17 -24.44 29.99
N LEU A 172 -2.50 -23.93 28.79
CA LEU A 172 -2.69 -22.50 28.49
C LEU A 172 -1.44 -21.61 28.38
N ASP A 173 -0.39 -22.02 27.66
CA ASP A 173 0.58 -21.04 27.16
C ASP A 173 0.06 -20.43 25.86
N GLY A 174 -0.65 -19.31 26.00
CA GLY A 174 -0.89 -18.40 24.90
C GLY A 174 0.44 -17.82 24.39
N ALA A 175 0.50 -17.51 23.10
CA ALA A 175 1.66 -16.91 22.46
C ALA A 175 2.24 -15.76 23.30
N THR A 176 3.55 -15.75 23.43
CA THR A 176 4.31 -14.76 24.20
C THR A 176 4.08 -13.35 23.63
N LEU A 177 4.25 -12.30 24.45
CA LEU A 177 4.08 -10.91 24.00
C LEU A 177 4.92 -10.59 22.75
N ASP A 178 6.09 -11.21 22.64
CA ASP A 178 7.00 -11.10 21.50
C ASP A 178 6.41 -11.73 20.23
N GLU A 179 5.77 -12.91 20.35
CA GLU A 179 5.11 -13.58 19.22
C GLU A 179 3.91 -12.78 18.71
N ARG A 180 3.15 -12.12 19.61
CA ARG A 180 2.04 -11.23 19.24
C ARG A 180 2.54 -10.04 18.46
N SER A 181 3.55 -9.36 19.00
CA SER A 181 4.16 -8.18 18.39
C SER A 181 4.77 -8.51 17.03
N LYS A 182 5.42 -9.67 16.92
CA LYS A 182 5.99 -10.16 15.67
C LYS A 182 4.93 -10.51 14.64
N PHE A 183 3.84 -11.16 15.05
CA PHE A 183 2.71 -11.46 14.17
C PHE A 183 2.11 -10.17 13.62
N SER A 184 1.78 -9.22 14.48
CA SER A 184 1.22 -7.92 14.08
C SER A 184 2.15 -7.17 13.13
N ALA A 185 3.46 -7.11 13.42
CA ALA A 185 4.44 -6.49 12.53
C ALA A 185 4.54 -7.19 11.16
N ASN A 186 4.41 -8.51 11.12
CA ASN A 186 4.42 -9.26 9.85
C ASN A 186 3.13 -9.07 9.05
N LEU A 187 1.97 -8.86 9.69
CA LEU A 187 0.71 -8.54 9.00
C LEU A 187 0.82 -7.22 8.23
N LEU A 188 1.48 -6.20 8.80
CA LEU A 188 1.73 -4.91 8.13
C LEU A 188 2.56 -5.04 6.84
N MET A 189 3.29 -6.15 6.69
CA MET A 189 4.13 -6.42 5.52
C MET A 189 3.39 -7.22 4.43
N LEU A 190 2.12 -7.59 4.65
CA LEU A 190 1.33 -8.36 3.67
C LEU A 190 0.71 -7.46 2.60
N THR A 191 0.50 -8.01 1.40
CA THR A 191 -0.32 -7.32 0.37
C THR A 191 -1.80 -7.45 0.70
N GLY A 192 -2.65 -6.60 0.11
CA GLY A 192 -4.11 -6.68 0.32
C GLY A 192 -4.73 -8.05 0.06
N LEU A 193 -4.24 -8.81 -0.94
CA LEU A 193 -4.71 -10.18 -1.20
C LEU A 193 -4.27 -11.19 -0.12
N GLU A 194 -3.05 -11.04 0.38
CA GLU A 194 -2.51 -11.93 1.42
C GLU A 194 -3.14 -11.61 2.78
N LEU A 195 -3.35 -10.33 3.08
CA LEU A 195 -4.11 -9.89 4.24
C LEU A 195 -5.56 -10.34 4.15
N GLY A 196 -6.19 -10.23 2.97
CA GLY A 196 -7.53 -10.76 2.70
C GLY A 196 -7.63 -12.28 2.94
N TYR A 197 -6.60 -13.05 2.58
CA TYR A 197 -6.54 -14.48 2.92
C TYR A 197 -6.48 -14.72 4.43
N VAL A 198 -5.64 -13.97 5.16
CA VAL A 198 -5.53 -14.06 6.62
C VAL A 198 -6.87 -13.73 7.27
N VAL A 199 -7.46 -12.59 6.94
CA VAL A 199 -8.77 -12.15 7.45
C VAL A 199 -9.84 -13.20 7.16
N LYS A 200 -9.94 -13.70 5.92
CA LYS A 200 -10.93 -14.71 5.56
C LYS A 200 -10.77 -16.01 6.33
N THR A 201 -9.52 -16.39 6.60
CA THR A 201 -9.22 -17.59 7.38
C THR A 201 -9.63 -17.40 8.84
N ILE A 202 -9.41 -16.21 9.42
CA ILE A 202 -9.85 -15.87 10.77
C ILE A 202 -11.38 -15.81 10.85
N GLU A 203 -12.07 -15.17 9.89
CA GLU A 203 -13.54 -15.14 9.84
C GLU A 203 -14.16 -16.55 9.91
N ILE A 204 -13.56 -17.52 9.21
CA ILE A 204 -14.10 -18.89 9.14
C ILE A 204 -13.75 -19.70 10.40
N GLN A 205 -12.55 -19.54 10.96
CA GLN A 205 -12.01 -20.46 11.98
C GLN A 205 -11.93 -19.86 13.39
N CYS A 206 -12.00 -18.54 13.51
CA CYS A 206 -11.97 -17.80 14.77
C CYS A 206 -12.66 -16.42 14.60
N PRO A 207 -13.96 -16.38 14.25
CA PRO A 207 -14.67 -15.13 13.99
C PRO A 207 -14.64 -14.16 15.19
N GLN A 208 -14.55 -14.67 16.42
CA GLN A 208 -14.45 -13.87 17.63
C GLN A 208 -13.18 -13.01 17.71
N ALA A 209 -12.15 -13.32 16.91
CA ALA A 209 -10.92 -12.54 16.81
C ALA A 209 -11.03 -11.37 15.83
N ILE A 210 -12.21 -11.16 15.23
CA ILE A 210 -12.47 -9.99 14.39
C ILE A 210 -13.53 -9.12 15.07
N GLU A 211 -13.18 -7.87 15.33
CA GLU A 211 -14.12 -6.85 15.79
C GLU A 211 -14.37 -5.83 14.69
N ILE A 212 -15.64 -5.58 14.40
CA ILE A 212 -16.04 -4.50 13.50
C ILE A 212 -16.11 -3.24 14.36
N GLY A 213 -15.28 -2.25 14.06
CA GLY A 213 -15.20 -1.01 14.80
C GLY A 213 -16.55 -0.31 14.83
N GLN A 214 -17.16 -0.22 16.00
CA GLN A 214 -18.48 0.41 16.16
C GLN A 214 -18.48 1.90 15.80
N GLN A 215 -17.30 2.54 15.88
CA GLN A 215 -17.15 3.99 15.66
C GLN A 215 -16.78 4.35 14.21
N VAL A 216 -16.30 3.41 13.40
CA VAL A 216 -15.86 3.69 12.02
C VAL A 216 -16.42 2.60 11.09
N PRO A 217 -17.41 2.92 10.25
CA PRO A 217 -17.94 1.97 9.27
C PRO A 217 -16.84 1.43 8.37
N GLY A 218 -16.67 0.10 8.34
CA GLY A 218 -15.65 -0.56 7.53
C GLY A 218 -14.29 -0.76 8.21
N LYS A 219 -14.08 -0.25 9.43
CA LYS A 219 -12.87 -0.57 10.21
C LYS A 219 -13.01 -1.97 10.82
N MET A 220 -12.06 -2.84 10.51
CA MET A 220 -11.96 -4.18 11.07
C MET A 220 -10.70 -4.25 11.94
N GLU A 221 -10.83 -4.80 13.14
CA GLU A 221 -9.73 -5.00 14.08
C GLU A 221 -9.54 -6.50 14.35
N ILE A 222 -8.31 -6.98 14.18
CA ILE A 222 -7.95 -8.36 14.52
C ILE A 222 -7.48 -8.36 15.97
N VAL A 223 -8.32 -8.88 16.86
CA VAL A 223 -8.01 -9.03 18.28
C VAL A 223 -7.11 -10.26 18.47
N VAL A 224 -5.80 -10.03 18.44
CA VAL A 224 -4.76 -11.08 18.48
C VAL A 224 -4.92 -11.98 19.72
N ASP A 225 -5.32 -11.43 20.86
CA ASP A 225 -5.54 -12.19 22.11
C ASP A 225 -6.60 -13.29 21.96
N ARG A 226 -7.64 -13.02 21.17
CA ARG A 226 -8.70 -14.01 20.88
C ARG A 226 -8.26 -15.00 19.82
N LEU A 227 -7.36 -14.61 18.92
CA LEU A 227 -6.78 -15.50 17.92
C LEU A 227 -5.85 -16.55 18.56
N ILE A 228 -5.08 -16.16 19.57
CA ILE A 228 -4.14 -17.04 20.29
C ILE A 228 -4.87 -18.16 21.04
N SER A 229 -6.13 -17.92 21.43
CA SER A 229 -6.97 -18.97 22.01
C SER A 229 -7.16 -20.17 21.08
N ASN A 230 -6.91 -19.98 19.77
CA ASN A 230 -6.77 -21.04 18.78
C ASN A 230 -5.31 -21.16 18.31
N ALA A 231 -4.46 -21.80 19.13
CA ALA A 231 -3.02 -21.91 18.91
C ALA A 231 -2.64 -22.52 17.53
N SER A 232 -3.40 -23.50 17.04
CA SER A 232 -3.15 -24.12 15.72
C SER A 232 -3.36 -23.11 14.58
N LEU A 233 -4.44 -22.33 14.65
CA LEU A 233 -4.72 -21.28 13.69
C LEU A 233 -3.69 -20.15 13.78
N PHE A 234 -3.39 -19.68 15.00
CA PHE A 234 -2.40 -18.64 15.23
C PHE A 234 -1.04 -19.03 14.65
N ASN A 235 -0.53 -20.23 14.96
CA ASN A 235 0.76 -20.70 14.45
C ASN A 235 0.78 -20.78 12.92
N LYS A 236 -0.30 -21.29 12.32
CA LYS A 236 -0.42 -21.38 10.85
C LYS A 236 -0.38 -20.00 10.19
N LEU A 237 -1.12 -19.04 10.73
CA LEU A 237 -1.18 -17.68 10.21
C LEU A 237 0.14 -16.93 10.47
N SER A 238 0.76 -17.15 11.62
CA SER A 238 2.06 -16.58 11.97
C SER A 238 3.17 -17.09 11.06
N GLU A 239 3.21 -18.40 10.78
CA GLU A 239 4.16 -18.98 9.82
C GLU A 239 3.96 -18.43 8.41
N TYR A 240 2.70 -18.33 7.96
CA TYR A 240 2.36 -17.72 6.68
C TYR A 240 2.83 -16.26 6.60
N ALA A 241 2.48 -15.45 7.59
CA ALA A 241 2.83 -14.04 7.63
C ALA A 241 4.36 -13.85 7.67
N GLU A 242 5.06 -14.66 8.46
CA GLU A 242 6.52 -14.62 8.56
C GLU A 242 7.22 -15.05 7.27
N GLN A 243 6.71 -16.08 6.58
CA GLN A 243 7.26 -16.51 5.29
C GLN A 243 7.16 -15.38 4.25
N LYS A 244 6.01 -14.71 4.18
CA LYS A 244 5.78 -13.59 3.25
C LYS A 244 6.59 -12.36 3.62
N ALA A 245 6.63 -11.99 4.89
CA ALA A 245 7.44 -10.87 5.39
C ALA A 245 8.94 -11.11 5.14
N SER A 246 9.43 -12.34 5.36
CA SER A 246 10.85 -12.70 5.14
C SER A 246 11.24 -12.61 3.66
N GLN A 247 10.38 -13.07 2.75
CA GLN A 247 10.61 -12.92 1.30
C GLN A 247 10.71 -11.44 0.88
N ARG A 248 10.00 -10.54 1.57
CA ARG A 248 10.08 -9.10 1.32
C ARG A 248 11.32 -8.46 1.93
N ARG A 249 11.67 -8.83 3.17
CA ARG A 249 12.91 -8.38 3.83
C ARG A 249 14.16 -8.74 3.04
N GLN A 250 14.19 -9.92 2.40
CA GLN A 250 15.32 -10.37 1.57
C GLN A 250 15.42 -9.67 0.21
N LYS A 251 14.34 -9.01 -0.26
CA LYS A 251 14.33 -8.26 -1.52
C LYS A 251 14.80 -6.80 -1.37
N VAL A 252 15.06 -6.35 -0.15
CA VAL A 252 15.71 -5.04 0.11
C VAL A 252 17.23 -5.24 -0.04
N PRO A 253 17.89 -4.72 -1.10
CA PRO A 253 19.33 -4.76 -1.18
C PRO A 253 19.91 -3.91 -0.04
N MET A 254 20.91 -4.43 0.68
CA MET A 254 21.66 -3.59 1.63
C MET A 254 22.21 -2.37 0.88
N ARG A 255 21.74 -1.18 1.26
CA ARG A 255 22.35 0.08 0.84
C ARG A 255 23.84 -0.02 1.17
N LYS A 256 24.72 0.10 0.17
CA LYS A 256 26.15 0.27 0.43
C LYS A 256 26.28 1.47 1.37
N ALA A 257 27.00 1.28 2.48
CA ALA A 257 27.25 2.37 3.43
C ALA A 257 27.77 3.59 2.66
N PRO A 258 27.26 4.81 2.95
CA PRO A 258 27.68 6.01 2.24
C PRO A 258 29.19 6.14 2.37
N THR A 259 29.89 6.17 1.23
CA THR A 259 31.31 6.50 1.17
C THR A 259 31.45 7.90 1.75
N ILE A 260 32.02 8.02 2.95
CA ILE A 260 32.46 9.29 3.51
C ILE A 260 33.51 9.84 2.54
N ILE A 261 33.12 10.79 1.70
CA ILE A 261 34.05 11.57 0.91
C ILE A 261 34.79 12.46 1.90
N ASP A 262 36.00 12.06 2.27
CA ASP A 262 36.90 12.87 3.08
C ASP A 262 37.29 14.14 2.28
N ILE A 263 36.66 15.26 2.63
CA ILE A 263 36.84 16.57 1.97
C ILE A 263 38.19 17.21 2.37
N SER A 264 39.00 16.57 3.22
CA SER A 264 40.24 17.17 3.73
C SER A 264 41.37 17.34 2.71
N ASN A 265 41.27 16.80 1.48
CA ASN A 265 42.37 16.83 0.50
C ASN A 265 42.19 17.74 -0.73
N ARG A 266 41.17 18.63 -0.78
CA ARG A 266 41.00 19.56 -1.92
C ARG A 266 41.82 20.86 -1.88
N ARG A 267 42.73 21.02 -0.93
CA ARG A 267 43.65 22.17 -0.87
C ARG A 267 45.11 21.77 -1.12
N LYS A 268 45.46 21.37 -2.34
CA LYS A 268 46.88 21.31 -2.79
C LYS A 268 47.07 21.13 -4.29
N ARG A 269 46.28 21.79 -5.15
CA ARG A 269 46.63 21.94 -6.57
C ARG A 269 46.22 23.30 -7.12
N LYS A 270 46.90 24.34 -6.64
CA LYS A 270 47.17 25.58 -7.39
C LYS A 270 48.53 26.07 -6.96
N ARG A 271 49.55 25.68 -7.72
CA ARG A 271 50.79 26.43 -7.96
C ARG A 271 51.54 25.76 -9.10
#